data_AF-A0A818NS58-F1
#
_entry.id   AF-A0A818NS58-F1
#
_cell.length_a   1.000
_cell.length_b   1.000
_cell.length_c   1.000
_cell.angle_alpha   90.00
_cell.angle_beta   90.00
_cell.angle_gamma   90.00
#
_symmetry.space_group_name_H-M   'P 1'
#
loop_
_entity.id
_entity.type
_entity.pdbx_description
1 polymer ?
#
loop_
_entity_poly.entity_id
_entity_poly.type
_entity_poly.pdbx_seq_one_letter_code
_entity_poly.pdbx_strand_id
1 'polypeptide(L)'
;MLFGFFLGAWIEILVHYRFALPKRITQFMGFLAFSMEGLMMVFHLHARSMVDAHMHQLLALTIVCSMIGALCECFDPNNFWFIVGRSFFALTQGTWFIQAAYVIWPATTNPLFVWDPESHRSVSLLTMSYAYHLAGNAFILIIVYLLVHMRIKPRIESDTVEVHDDETFSGYKLILNTHDEENHV
;
A
#
# COMPACT_ATOMS: atom_id res chain seq x y z
N MET A 1 -8.22 -8.01 16.63
CA MET A 1 -7.99 -7.04 15.54
C MET A 1 -7.65 -7.73 14.22
N LEU A 2 -6.74 -8.72 14.16
CA LEU A 2 -6.22 -9.26 12.89
C LEU A 2 -7.05 -10.33 12.17
N PHE A 3 -8.18 -10.79 12.73
CA PHE A 3 -8.94 -11.92 12.18
C PHE A 3 -9.45 -11.70 10.75
N GLY A 4 -9.89 -10.48 10.41
CA GLY A 4 -10.32 -10.14 9.05
C GLY A 4 -9.20 -10.28 8.02
N PHE A 5 -7.98 -9.85 8.37
CA PHE A 5 -6.80 -9.99 7.50
C PHE A 5 -6.38 -11.45 7.35
N PHE A 6 -6.48 -12.25 8.41
CA PHE A 6 -6.25 -13.69 8.34
C PHE A 6 -7.20 -14.34 7.33
N LEU A 7 -8.51 -14.06 7.41
CA LEU A 7 -9.47 -14.58 6.42
C LEU A 7 -9.18 -14.07 5.00
N GLY A 8 -8.84 -12.79 4.84
CA GLY A 8 -8.43 -12.22 3.55
C GLY A 8 -7.24 -12.95 2.93
N ALA A 9 -6.21 -13.25 3.73
CA ALA A 9 -5.04 -14.01 3.28
C ALA A 9 -5.40 -15.43 2.82
N TRP A 10 -6.32 -16.12 3.49
CA TRP A 10 -6.83 -17.41 3.03
C TRP A 10 -7.52 -17.30 1.66
N ILE A 11 -8.32 -16.26 1.44
CA ILE A 11 -8.97 -16.01 0.15
C ILE A 11 -7.93 -15.73 -0.94
N GLU A 12 -6.90 -14.94 -0.67
CA GLU A 12 -5.80 -14.68 -1.61
C GLU A 12 -5.07 -15.97 -2.01
N ILE A 13 -4.83 -16.88 -1.05
CA ILE A 13 -4.25 -18.19 -1.32
C ILE A 13 -5.15 -19.01 -2.26
N LEU A 14 -6.47 -19.03 -2.02
CA LEU A 14 -7.42 -19.73 -2.90
C LEU A 14 -7.45 -19.15 -4.32
N VAL A 15 -7.39 -17.81 -4.45
CA VAL A 15 -7.28 -17.12 -5.74
C VAL A 15 -5.99 -17.54 -6.45
N HIS A 16 -4.87 -17.65 -5.74
CA HIS A 16 -3.58 -18.11 -6.29
C HIS A 16 -3.67 -19.54 -6.83
N TYR A 17 -4.37 -20.44 -6.13
CA TYR A 17 -4.64 -21.82 -6.58
C TYR A 17 -5.73 -21.94 -7.66
N ARG A 18 -6.18 -20.81 -8.24
CA ARG A 18 -7.17 -20.73 -9.34
C ARG A 18 -8.55 -21.31 -8.99
N PHE A 19 -8.97 -21.22 -7.73
CA PHE A 19 -10.36 -21.47 -7.38
C PHE A 19 -11.29 -20.47 -8.09
N ALA A 20 -12.50 -20.93 -8.46
CA ALA A 20 -13.52 -20.13 -9.11
C ALA A 20 -14.14 -19.13 -8.12
N LEU A 21 -13.44 -18.01 -7.89
CA LEU A 21 -13.88 -16.92 -7.02
C LEU A 21 -14.27 -15.68 -7.86
N PRO A 22 -15.16 -14.82 -7.33
CA PRO A 22 -15.53 -13.59 -8.00
C PRO A 22 -14.30 -12.73 -8.32
N LYS A 23 -14.33 -12.07 -9.48
CA LYS A 23 -13.32 -11.05 -9.78
C LYS A 23 -13.36 -9.98 -8.68
N ARG A 24 -12.18 -9.54 -8.24
CA ARG A 24 -11.98 -8.49 -7.22
C ARG A 24 -12.31 -8.90 -5.78
N ILE A 25 -12.45 -10.20 -5.51
CA ILE A 25 -12.68 -10.69 -4.15
C ILE A 25 -11.56 -10.26 -3.18
N THR A 26 -10.31 -10.18 -3.63
CA THR A 26 -9.17 -9.76 -2.82
C THR A 26 -9.32 -8.33 -2.30
N GLN A 27 -9.68 -7.38 -3.17
CA GLN A 27 -9.90 -5.98 -2.79
C GLN A 27 -11.07 -5.86 -1.82
N PHE A 28 -12.15 -6.60 -2.06
CA PHE A 28 -13.31 -6.64 -1.18
C PHE A 28 -12.97 -7.22 0.21
N MET A 29 -12.15 -8.28 0.26
CA MET A 29 -11.66 -8.84 1.51
C MET A 29 -10.78 -7.85 2.27
N GLY A 30 -9.97 -7.05 1.57
CA GLY A 30 -9.22 -5.94 2.18
C GLY A 30 -10.13 -4.90 2.82
N PHE A 31 -11.17 -4.44 2.11
CA PHE A 31 -12.18 -3.54 2.65
C PHE A 31 -12.87 -4.13 3.90
N LEU A 32 -13.26 -5.40 3.85
CA LEU A 32 -13.91 -6.08 4.96
C LEU A 32 -12.97 -6.22 6.16
N ALA A 33 -11.69 -6.52 5.92
CA ALA A 33 -10.67 -6.65 6.97
C ALA A 33 -10.48 -5.33 7.72
N PHE A 34 -10.30 -4.20 7.02
CA PHE A 34 -10.21 -2.88 7.64
C PHE A 34 -11.52 -2.48 8.32
N SER A 35 -12.68 -2.87 7.78
CA SER A 35 -13.98 -2.61 8.40
C SER A 35 -14.12 -3.34 9.75
N MET A 36 -13.73 -4.61 9.82
CA MET A 36 -13.72 -5.39 11.05
C MET A 36 -12.75 -4.82 12.08
N GLU A 37 -11.56 -4.40 11.64
CA GLU A 37 -10.58 -3.76 12.52
C GLU A 37 -11.09 -2.43 13.07
N GLY A 38 -11.67 -1.58 12.21
CA GLY A 38 -12.27 -0.30 12.59
C GLY A 38 -13.42 -0.47 13.59
N LEU A 39 -14.29 -1.45 13.38
CA LEU A 39 -15.37 -1.78 14.31
C LEU A 39 -14.82 -2.14 15.70
N MET A 40 -13.78 -2.98 15.75
CA MET A 40 -13.12 -3.34 17.01
C MET A 40 -12.51 -2.11 17.68
N MET A 41 -11.92 -1.19 16.92
CA MET A 41 -11.33 0.03 17.45
C MET A 41 -12.36 0.91 18.16
N VAL A 42 -13.54 1.08 17.57
CA VAL A 42 -14.65 1.84 18.16
C VAL A 42 -15.03 1.30 19.53
N PHE A 43 -15.16 -0.02 19.67
CA PHE A 43 -15.56 -0.63 20.94
C PHE A 43 -14.40 -0.81 21.94
N HIS A 44 -13.14 -0.75 21.49
CA HIS A 44 -11.94 -0.90 22.34
C HIS A 44 -11.60 0.36 23.16
N LEU A 45 -12.06 1.54 22.75
CA LEU A 45 -11.69 2.84 23.33
C LEU A 45 -12.32 3.15 24.71
N HIS A 46 -13.21 2.30 25.23
CA HIS A 46 -13.90 2.60 26.49
C HIS A 46 -12.92 2.64 27.68
N ALA A 47 -12.96 3.74 28.44
CA ALA A 47 -12.26 3.95 29.71
C ALA A 47 -10.71 4.00 29.66
N ARG A 48 -10.13 4.57 28.60
CA ARG A 48 -8.67 4.80 28.49
C ARG A 48 -8.23 6.20 28.92
N SER A 49 -6.96 6.34 29.30
CA SER A 49 -6.32 7.63 29.60
C SER A 49 -6.24 8.51 28.35
N MET A 50 -5.97 9.80 28.54
CA MET A 50 -5.98 10.78 27.44
C MET A 50 -4.98 10.44 26.33
N VAL A 51 -3.74 10.04 26.68
CA VAL A 51 -2.72 9.62 25.71
C VAL A 51 -3.11 8.33 24.99
N ASP A 52 -3.62 7.34 25.72
CA ASP A 52 -3.98 6.05 25.17
C ASP A 52 -5.16 6.19 24.20
N ALA A 53 -6.18 6.98 24.55
CA ALA A 53 -7.28 7.31 23.66
C ALA A 53 -6.82 8.04 22.38
N HIS A 54 -5.97 9.06 22.51
CA HIS A 54 -5.45 9.82 21.37
C HIS A 54 -4.62 8.94 20.41
N MET A 55 -3.80 8.05 20.97
CA MET A 55 -3.01 7.07 20.20
C MET A 55 -3.89 6.18 19.32
N HIS A 56 -4.97 5.67 19.91
CA HIS A 56 -5.94 4.81 19.23
C HIS A 56 -6.79 5.59 18.21
N GLN A 57 -7.10 6.87 18.47
CA GLN A 57 -7.78 7.74 17.49
C GLN A 57 -6.92 7.96 16.23
N LEU A 58 -5.62 8.20 16.39
CA LEU A 58 -4.68 8.32 15.26
C LEU A 58 -4.57 7.01 14.46
N LEU A 59 -4.60 5.87 15.15
CA LEU A 59 -4.66 4.55 14.50
C LEU A 59 -5.99 4.37 13.74
N ALA A 60 -7.12 4.70 14.37
CA ALA A 60 -8.45 4.63 13.75
C ALA A 60 -8.51 5.46 12.45
N LEU A 61 -7.89 6.65 12.45
CA LEU A 61 -7.78 7.49 11.26
C LEU A 61 -7.08 6.74 10.12
N THR A 62 -5.91 6.11 10.38
CA THR A 62 -5.22 5.33 9.33
C THR A 62 -6.06 4.17 8.82
N ILE A 63 -6.79 3.47 9.70
CA ILE A 63 -7.63 2.32 9.34
C ILE A 63 -8.78 2.77 8.44
N VAL A 64 -9.44 3.88 8.77
CA VAL A 64 -10.53 4.45 7.94
C VAL A 64 -10.00 4.88 6.57
N CYS A 65 -8.85 5.53 6.51
CA CYS A 65 -8.24 5.91 5.24
C CYS A 65 -7.85 4.67 4.39
N SER A 66 -7.27 3.63 5.01
CA SER A 66 -6.98 2.35 4.34
C SER A 66 -8.24 1.64 3.85
N MET A 67 -9.32 1.67 4.65
CA MET A 67 -10.63 1.13 4.29
C MET A 67 -11.21 1.82 3.06
N ILE A 68 -11.17 3.16 3.03
CA ILE A 68 -11.63 3.95 1.87
C ILE A 68 -10.78 3.63 0.65
N GLY A 69 -9.44 3.56 0.78
CA GLY A 69 -8.55 3.18 -0.31
C GLY A 69 -8.87 1.79 -0.88
N ALA A 70 -9.07 0.79 -0.02
CA ALA A 70 -9.46 -0.56 -0.42
C ALA A 70 -10.83 -0.57 -1.12
N LEU A 71 -11.79 0.22 -0.66
CA LEU A 71 -13.08 0.37 -1.29
C LEU A 71 -12.97 1.04 -2.68
N CYS A 72 -12.14 2.07 -2.83
CA CYS A 72 -11.88 2.70 -4.12
C CYS A 72 -11.24 1.72 -5.12
N GLU A 73 -10.32 0.87 -4.67
CA GLU A 73 -9.73 -0.19 -5.51
C GLU A 73 -10.74 -1.26 -5.95
N CYS A 74 -11.82 -1.50 -5.19
CA CYS A 74 -12.89 -2.40 -5.65
C CYS A 74 -13.56 -1.86 -6.92
N PHE A 75 -13.74 -0.54 -7.03
CA PHE A 75 -14.33 0.10 -8.20
C PHE A 75 -13.32 0.21 -9.36
N ASP A 76 -12.12 0.74 -9.07
CA ASP A 76 -11.07 0.94 -10.07
C ASP A 76 -9.70 0.41 -9.59
N PRO A 77 -9.42 -0.89 -9.78
CA PRO A 77 -8.23 -1.56 -9.28
C PRO A 77 -6.97 -1.23 -10.09
N ASN A 78 -7.12 -0.59 -11.26
CA ASN A 78 -5.98 -0.19 -12.09
C ASN A 78 -5.58 1.26 -11.82
N ASN A 79 -6.30 1.97 -10.95
CA ASN A 79 -5.97 3.32 -10.58
C ASN A 79 -4.74 3.35 -9.67
N PHE A 80 -3.63 3.84 -10.20
CA PHE A 80 -2.38 3.99 -9.48
C PHE A 80 -2.55 4.74 -8.14
N TRP A 81 -3.36 5.81 -8.12
CA TRP A 81 -3.51 6.64 -6.93
C TRP A 81 -4.25 5.93 -5.80
N PHE A 82 -5.24 5.09 -6.11
CA PHE A 82 -5.94 4.31 -5.09
C PHE A 82 -5.03 3.26 -4.47
N ILE A 83 -4.24 2.56 -5.29
CA ILE A 83 -3.25 1.59 -4.81
C ILE A 83 -2.20 2.25 -3.91
N VAL A 84 -1.65 3.38 -4.34
CA VAL A 84 -0.66 4.13 -3.57
C VAL A 84 -1.25 4.66 -2.28
N GLY A 85 -2.46 5.23 -2.33
CA GLY A 85 -3.17 5.74 -1.15
C GLY A 85 -3.40 4.66 -0.11
N ARG A 86 -3.99 3.52 -0.49
CA ARG A 86 -4.19 2.39 0.43
C ARG A 86 -2.86 1.88 0.99
N SER A 87 -1.85 1.73 0.15
CA SER A 87 -0.53 1.24 0.57
C SER A 87 0.16 2.20 1.54
N PHE A 88 0.02 3.51 1.34
CA PHE A 88 0.54 4.54 2.23
C PHE A 88 -0.09 4.47 3.63
N PHE A 89 -1.42 4.38 3.70
CA PHE A 89 -2.11 4.30 4.99
C PHE A 89 -1.89 2.95 5.69
N ALA A 90 -1.81 1.85 4.95
CA ALA A 90 -1.47 0.53 5.51
C ALA A 90 -0.04 0.50 6.06
N LEU A 91 0.94 1.11 5.37
CA LEU A 91 2.30 1.27 5.87
C LEU A 91 2.33 2.15 7.12
N THR A 92 1.55 3.24 7.12
CA THR A 92 1.41 4.12 8.29
C THR A 92 0.81 3.39 9.48
N GLN A 93 -0.24 2.59 9.29
CA GLN A 93 -0.80 1.73 10.34
C GLN A 93 0.25 0.80 10.93
N GLY A 94 1.04 0.10 10.08
CA GLY A 94 2.08 -0.82 10.53
C GLY A 94 3.18 -0.13 11.35
N THR A 95 3.71 0.99 10.85
CA THR A 95 4.74 1.76 11.58
C THR A 95 4.19 2.39 12.85
N TRP A 96 2.91 2.77 12.86
CA TRP A 96 2.24 3.32 14.05
C TRP A 96 2.04 2.26 15.13
N PHE A 97 1.74 1.01 14.78
CA PHE A 97 1.72 -0.08 15.77
C PHE A 97 3.05 -0.26 16.49
N ILE A 98 4.17 -0.12 15.76
CA ILE A 98 5.51 -0.18 16.37
C ILE A 98 5.68 0.99 17.36
N GLN A 99 5.31 2.21 16.96
CA GLN A 99 5.36 3.38 17.85
C GLN A 99 4.46 3.20 19.08
N ALA A 100 3.24 2.70 18.90
CA ALA A 100 2.30 2.43 19.97
C ALA A 100 2.84 1.41 20.98
N ALA A 101 3.55 0.38 20.50
CA ALA A 101 4.22 -0.58 21.38
C ALA A 101 5.27 0.10 22.27
N TYR A 102 6.05 1.04 21.74
CA TYR A 102 7.02 1.83 22.54
C TYR A 102 6.36 2.78 23.54
N VAL A 103 5.16 3.29 23.24
CA VAL A 103 4.38 4.12 24.16
C VAL A 103 3.88 3.30 25.34
N ILE A 104 3.35 2.10 25.10
CA ILE A 104 2.79 1.22 26.14
C ILE A 104 3.88 0.52 26.95
N TRP A 105 4.98 0.11 26.30
CA TRP A 105 6.10 -0.59 26.92
C TRP A 105 7.41 0.17 26.70
N PRO A 106 7.65 1.27 27.44
CA PRO A 106 8.88 2.02 27.31
C PRO A 106 10.07 1.14 27.72
N ALA A 107 11.00 0.93 26.78
CA ALA A 107 12.23 0.15 27.01
C ALA A 107 13.31 0.93 27.80
N THR A 108 12.96 2.08 28.36
CA THR A 108 13.88 2.98 29.07
C THR A 108 13.23 3.59 30.30
N THR A 109 14.04 3.79 31.34
CA THR A 109 13.64 4.51 32.56
C THR A 109 13.88 6.02 32.44
N ASN A 110 14.46 6.48 31.34
CA ASN A 110 14.74 7.90 31.16
C ASN A 110 13.41 8.69 31.06
N PRO A 111 13.14 9.63 31.98
CA PRO A 111 11.87 10.34 32.06
C PRO A 111 11.58 11.22 30.84
N LEU A 112 12.57 11.52 29.99
CA LEU A 112 12.35 12.20 28.71
C LEU A 112 11.62 11.35 27.67
N PHE A 113 11.65 10.02 27.82
CA PHE A 113 11.06 9.04 26.91
C PHE A 113 9.90 8.26 27.53
N VAL A 114 9.50 8.62 28.76
CA VAL A 114 8.32 8.08 29.44
C VAL A 114 7.13 9.00 29.15
N TRP A 115 6.05 8.45 28.63
CA TRP A 115 4.84 9.20 28.29
C TRP A 115 3.99 9.42 29.54
N ASP A 116 3.73 10.69 29.85
CA ASP A 116 2.78 11.05 30.91
C ASP A 116 1.35 10.92 30.38
N PRO A 117 0.52 9.99 30.92
CA PRO A 117 -0.80 9.65 30.39
C PRO A 117 -1.82 10.80 30.39
N GLU A 118 -1.64 11.80 31.26
CA GLU A 118 -2.57 12.91 31.46
C GLU A 118 -2.00 14.25 30.95
N SER A 119 -0.80 14.23 30.35
CA SER A 119 -0.16 15.46 29.88
C SER A 119 -0.56 15.83 28.45
N HIS A 120 -1.05 17.06 28.28
CA HIS A 120 -1.23 17.68 26.97
C HIS A 120 0.05 17.69 26.12
N ARG A 121 1.23 17.73 26.75
CA ARG A 121 2.52 17.66 26.05
C ARG A 121 2.69 16.31 25.37
N SER A 122 2.39 15.22 26.07
CA SER A 122 2.44 13.85 25.52
C SER A 122 1.53 13.70 24.31
N VAL A 123 0.30 14.21 24.40
CA VAL A 123 -0.68 14.22 23.29
C VAL A 123 -0.14 14.98 22.07
N SER A 124 0.45 16.16 22.29
CA SER A 124 1.02 16.99 21.21
C SER A 124 2.22 16.32 20.55
N LEU A 125 3.11 15.72 21.35
CA LEU A 125 4.25 14.95 20.84
C LEU A 125 3.81 13.72 20.05
N LEU A 126 2.70 13.08 20.45
CA LEU A 126 2.15 11.93 19.76
C LEU A 126 1.62 12.33 18.36
N THR A 127 0.90 13.44 18.27
CA THR A 127 0.46 14.01 16.99
C THR A 127 1.65 14.37 16.09
N MET A 128 2.69 14.99 16.66
CA MET A 128 3.91 15.32 15.92
C MET A 128 4.65 14.07 15.43
N SER A 129 4.75 13.04 16.28
CA SER A 129 5.33 11.75 15.93
C SER A 129 4.56 11.11 14.77
N TYR A 130 3.23 11.12 14.84
CA TYR A 130 2.37 10.62 13.77
C TYR A 130 2.60 11.37 12.44
N ALA A 131 2.77 12.70 12.47
CA ALA A 131 3.11 13.47 11.28
C ALA A 131 4.48 13.06 10.68
N TYR A 132 5.47 12.74 11.52
CA TYR A 132 6.74 12.19 11.04
C TYR A 132 6.60 10.82 10.40
N HIS A 133 5.72 9.95 10.93
CA HIS A 133 5.40 8.68 10.28
C HIS A 133 4.79 8.90 8.89
N LEU A 134 3.82 9.82 8.75
CA LEU A 134 3.25 10.16 7.45
C LEU A 134 4.32 10.68 6.47
N ALA A 135 5.16 11.63 6.88
CA ALA A 135 6.22 12.18 6.04
C ALA A 135 7.27 11.12 5.65
N GLY A 136 7.72 10.30 6.61
CA GLY A 136 8.69 9.23 6.41
C GLY A 136 8.17 8.14 5.47
N ASN A 137 6.92 7.71 5.66
CA ASN A 137 6.30 6.69 4.80
C ASN A 137 6.08 7.21 3.38
N ALA A 138 5.71 8.49 3.21
CA ALA A 138 5.59 9.11 1.89
C ALA A 138 6.96 9.12 1.19
N PHE A 139 8.02 9.50 1.91
CA PHE A 139 9.39 9.47 1.40
C PHE A 139 9.83 8.06 0.99
N ILE A 140 9.54 7.03 1.80
CA ILE A 140 9.81 5.63 1.47
C ILE A 140 9.10 5.22 0.18
N LEU A 141 7.82 5.57 0.02
CA LEU A 141 7.08 5.26 -1.21
C LEU A 141 7.66 5.96 -2.43
N ILE A 142 8.10 7.21 -2.30
CA ILE A 142 8.78 7.94 -3.39
C ILE A 142 10.07 7.22 -3.78
N ILE A 143 10.89 6.80 -2.81
CA ILE A 143 12.11 6.03 -3.08
C ILE A 143 11.78 4.73 -3.81
N VAL A 144 10.80 3.96 -3.32
CA VAL A 144 10.39 2.70 -3.95
C VAL A 144 9.93 2.94 -5.38
N TYR A 145 9.11 3.97 -5.62
CA TYR A 145 8.68 4.35 -6.96
C TYR A 145 9.86 4.68 -7.88
N LEU A 146 10.81 5.51 -7.42
CA LEU A 146 12.00 5.88 -8.19
C LEU A 146 12.86 4.65 -8.51
N LEU A 147 13.08 3.77 -7.54
CA LEU A 147 13.83 2.53 -7.74
C LEU A 147 13.17 1.62 -8.77
N VAL A 148 11.85 1.41 -8.67
CA VAL A 148 11.08 0.60 -9.62
C VAL A 148 11.15 1.21 -11.01
N HIS A 149 10.93 2.52 -11.13
CA HIS A 149 10.99 3.24 -12.40
C HIS A 149 12.39 3.15 -13.05
N MET A 150 13.46 3.35 -12.27
CA MET A 150 14.83 3.21 -12.75
C MET A 150 15.19 1.80 -13.21
N ARG A 151 14.57 0.76 -12.63
CA ARG A 151 14.81 -0.65 -13.00
C ARG A 151 14.00 -1.09 -14.22
N ILE A 152 12.80 -0.55 -14.39
CA ILE A 152 11.87 -0.94 -15.46
C ILE A 152 12.11 -0.12 -16.72
N LYS A 153 12.39 1.19 -16.61
CA LYS A 153 12.57 2.08 -17.76
C LYS A 153 13.57 1.55 -18.81
N PRO A 154 14.78 1.07 -18.43
CA PRO A 154 15.74 0.55 -19.41
C PRO A 154 15.24 -0.70 -20.13
N ARG A 155 14.43 -1.54 -19.47
CA ARG A 155 13.86 -2.76 -20.05
C ARG A 155 12.76 -2.44 -21.05
N ILE A 156 11.90 -1.48 -20.74
CA ILE A 156 10.88 -1.03 -21.68
C ILE A 156 11.55 -0.43 -22.92
N GLU A 157 12.59 0.39 -22.73
CA GLU A 157 13.32 1.02 -23.83
C GLU A 157 13.99 -0.04 -24.72
N SER A 158 14.62 -1.07 -24.15
CA SER A 158 15.17 -2.18 -24.93
C SER A 158 14.10 -2.96 -25.70
N ASP A 159 12.99 -3.31 -25.05
CA ASP A 159 11.91 -4.08 -25.69
C ASP A 159 11.29 -3.28 -26.85
N THR A 160 11.13 -1.97 -26.70
CA THR A 160 10.61 -1.10 -27.77
C THR A 160 11.58 -0.98 -28.95
N VAL A 161 12.89 -0.97 -28.68
CA VAL A 161 13.92 -0.94 -29.75
C VAL A 161 13.93 -2.26 -30.50
N GLU A 162 13.86 -3.41 -29.81
CA GLU A 162 13.81 -4.73 -30.46
C GLU A 162 12.56 -4.88 -31.36
N VAL A 163 11.38 -4.47 -30.89
CA VAL A 163 10.14 -4.54 -31.71
C VAL A 163 10.24 -3.64 -32.95
N HIS A 164 10.79 -2.43 -32.81
CA HIS A 164 10.98 -1.52 -33.93
C HIS A 164 11.96 -2.09 -34.96
N ASP A 165 13.07 -2.67 -34.52
CA ASP A 165 14.07 -3.28 -35.40
C ASP A 165 13.50 -4.51 -36.15
N ASP A 166 12.68 -5.34 -35.49
CA ASP A 166 12.00 -6.48 -36.11
C ASP A 166 10.97 -6.05 -37.17
N GLU A 167 10.14 -5.03 -36.90
CA GLU A 167 9.20 -4.50 -37.90
C GLU A 167 9.93 -3.90 -39.10
N THR A 168 11.01 -3.16 -38.85
CA THR A 168 11.80 -2.53 -39.92
C THR A 168 12.49 -3.59 -40.78
N PHE A 169 13.08 -4.61 -40.17
CA PHE A 169 13.73 -5.73 -40.87
C PHE A 169 12.73 -6.54 -41.71
N SER A 170 11.54 -6.81 -41.16
CA SER A 170 10.44 -7.48 -41.89
C SER A 170 10.00 -6.68 -43.12
N GLY A 171 9.88 -5.35 -42.97
CA GLY A 171 9.54 -4.44 -44.07
C GLY A 171 10.55 -4.47 -45.22
N TYR A 172 11.86 -4.46 -44.93
CA TYR A 172 12.90 -4.58 -45.96
C TYR A 172 12.84 -5.92 -46.70
N LYS A 173 12.61 -7.03 -45.99
CA LYS A 173 12.44 -8.35 -46.60
C LYS A 173 11.26 -8.40 -47.58
N LEU A 174 10.15 -7.75 -47.24
CA LEU A 174 8.96 -7.72 -48.09
C LEU A 174 9.24 -6.97 -49.40
N ILE A 175 9.88 -5.80 -49.32
CA ILE A 175 10.22 -4.96 -50.47
C ILE A 175 11.20 -5.66 -51.42
N LEU A 176 12.20 -6.35 -50.86
CA LEU A 176 13.17 -7.12 -51.65
C LEU A 176 12.50 -8.28 -52.38
N ASN A 177 11.62 -9.03 -51.72
CA ASN A 177 10.88 -10.12 -52.35
C ASN A 177 9.92 -9.63 -53.45
N THR A 178 9.27 -8.47 -53.27
CA THR A 178 8.41 -7.89 -54.32
C THR A 178 9.21 -7.42 -55.54
N HIS A 179 10.43 -6.93 -55.34
CA HIS A 179 11.30 -6.52 -56.45
C HIS A 179 11.85 -7.72 -57.24
N ASP A 180 12.09 -8.86 -56.60
CA ASP A 180 12.48 -10.08 -57.29
C ASP A 180 11.30 -10.68 -58.09
N GLU A 181 10.06 -10.61 -57.58
CA GLU A 181 8.88 -11.07 -58.33
C GLU A 181 8.57 -10.21 -59.57
N GLU A 182 8.78 -8.89 -59.52
CA GLU A 182 8.58 -8.01 -60.69
C GLU A 182 9.65 -8.16 -61.78
N ASN A 183 10.85 -8.66 -61.45
CA ASN A 183 11.95 -8.82 -62.42
C ASN A 183 11.95 -10.19 -63.14
N HIS A 184 11.01 -11.08 -62.82
CA HIS A 184 10.89 -12.42 -63.39
C HIS A 184 9.68 -12.60 -64.34
N VAL A 185 9.04 -11.51 -64.77
CA VAL A 185 7.99 -11.48 -65.82
C VAL A 185 8.52 -10.78 -67.07
#